data_AF-A0A6N6Q8E0-F1
#
_entry.id   AF-A0A6N6Q8E0-F1
#
_cell.length_a   1.000
_cell.length_b   1.000
_cell.length_c   1.000
_cell.angle_alpha   90.00
_cell.angle_beta   90.00
_cell.angle_gamma   90.00
#
_symmetry.space_group_name_H-M   'P 1'
#
loop_
_entity.id
_entity.type
_entity.pdbx_description
1 polymer ?
#
loop_
_entity_poly.entity_id
_entity_poly.type
_entity_poly.pdbx_seq_one_letter_code
_entity_poly.pdbx_strand_id
1 'polypeptide(L)' 'MSEILVIGHRNPDTDAICSAIGYAEFKRRTGMRNVVAARCGDINDRVDFVLRTFGIPAPKF' A
#
# COMPACT_ATOMS: atom_id res chain seq x y z
N MET A 1 -2.70 20.45 0.06
CA MET A 1 -3.21 19.65 -1.08
C MET A 1 -3.82 18.37 -0.53
N SER A 2 -4.89 17.87 -1.13
CA SER A 2 -5.50 16.60 -0.74
C SER A 2 -4.59 15.41 -1.09
N GLU A 3 -4.62 14.38 -0.24
CA GLU A 3 -3.96 13.09 -0.52
C GLU A 3 -4.80 12.28 -1.52
N ILE A 4 -4.14 11.58 -2.43
CA ILE A 4 -4.74 10.56 -3.29
C ILE A 4 -4.37 9.20 -2.72
N LEU A 5 -5.37 8.45 -2.27
CA LEU A 5 -5.16 7.13 -1.70
C LEU A 5 -5.21 6.06 -2.80
N VAL A 6 -4.18 5.22 -2.84
CA VAL A 6 -4.19 3.97 -3.61
C VAL A 6 -4.51 2.85 -2.65
N ILE A 7 -5.64 2.18 -2.86
CA ILE A 7 -6.19 1.20 -1.93
C ILE A 7 -6.75 0.00 -2.72
N GLY A 8 -6.52 -1.20 -2.19
CA GLY A 8 -7.11 -2.44 -2.71
C GLY A 8 -8.51 -2.72 -2.14
N HIS A 9 -8.96 -3.96 -2.27
CA HIS A 9 -10.25 -4.41 -1.75
C HIS A 9 -10.29 -4.56 -0.22
N ARG A 10 -11.49 -4.76 0.33
CA ARG A 10 -11.71 -5.11 1.74
C ARG A 10 -11.05 -6.45 2.08
N ASN A 11 -10.56 -6.62 3.31
CA ASN A 11 -9.80 -7.79 3.75
C ASN A 11 -8.64 -8.07 2.77
N PRO A 12 -7.67 -7.14 2.68
CA PRO A 12 -6.70 -7.14 1.61
C PRO A 12 -5.79 -8.37 1.70
N ASP A 13 -5.52 -8.96 0.55
CA ASP A 13 -4.49 -10.00 0.42
C ASP A 13 -3.12 -9.38 0.11
N THR A 14 -2.12 -10.23 -0.10
CA THR A 14 -0.75 -9.79 -0.42
C THR A 14 -0.71 -8.92 -1.68
N ASP A 15 -1.48 -9.27 -2.72
CA ASP A 15 -1.48 -8.47 -3.95
C ASP A 15 -2.10 -7.10 -3.71
N ALA A 16 -3.27 -7.02 -3.07
CA ALA A 16 -3.91 -5.75 -2.75
C ALA A 16 -2.98 -4.78 -2.00
N ILE A 17 -2.18 -5.28 -1.05
CA ILE A 17 -1.22 -4.47 -0.29
C ILE A 17 0.00 -4.09 -1.14
N CYS A 18 0.64 -5.06 -1.78
CA CYS A 18 1.86 -4.83 -2.56
C CYS A 18 1.59 -3.95 -3.79
N SER A 19 0.47 -4.16 -4.48
CA SER A 19 0.03 -3.35 -5.60
C SER A 19 -0.30 -1.91 -5.19
N ALA A 20 -0.91 -1.70 -4.01
CA ALA A 20 -1.13 -0.35 -3.48
C ALA A 20 0.19 0.39 -3.22
N ILE A 21 1.17 -0.28 -2.60
CA ILE A 21 2.51 0.26 -2.33
C ILE A 21 3.23 0.59 -3.65
N GLY A 22 3.30 -0.39 -4.55
CA GLY A 22 4.02 -0.27 -5.82
C GLY A 22 3.43 0.82 -6.71
N TYR A 23 2.10 0.89 -6.81
CA TYR A 23 1.44 1.87 -7.65
C TYR A 23 1.51 3.29 -7.07
N ALA A 24 1.40 3.45 -5.75
CA ALA A 24 1.62 4.75 -5.12
C ALA A 24 3.05 5.26 -5.36
N GLU A 25 4.06 4.39 -5.25
CA GLU A 25 5.44 4.74 -5.53
C GLU A 25 5.67 5.06 -7.02
N PHE A 26 5.13 4.26 -7.92
CA PHE A 26 5.15 4.53 -9.35
C PHE A 26 4.60 5.92 -9.66
N LYS A 27 3.41 6.25 -9.14
CA LYS A 27 2.79 7.57 -9.38
C LYS A 27 3.62 8.73 -8.83
N ARG A 28 4.23 8.57 -7.65
CA ARG A 28 5.18 9.57 -7.11
C ARG A 28 6.37 9.78 -8.03
N ARG A 29 6.96 8.69 -8.54
CA ARG A 29 8.08 8.74 -9.48
C ARG A 29 7.70 9.31 -10.85
N THR A 30 6.46 9.18 -11.26
CA THR A 30 5.95 9.72 -12.54
C THR A 30 5.28 11.09 -12.40
N GLY A 31 5.50 11.82 -11.31
CA GLY A 31 5.14 13.24 -11.19
C GLY A 31 3.93 13.57 -10.30
N MET A 32 3.28 12.59 -9.69
CA MET A 32 2.18 12.85 -8.74
C MET A 32 2.68 12.84 -7.29
N ARG A 33 2.89 14.02 -6.69
CA ARG A 33 3.59 14.15 -5.40
C ARG A 33 2.81 13.68 -4.16
N ASN A 34 1.47 13.65 -4.19
CA ASN A 34 0.62 13.39 -3.01
C ASN A 34 -0.14 12.06 -3.08
N VAL A 35 0.50 11.01 -3.60
CA VAL A 35 -0.10 9.68 -3.71
C VAL A 35 0.41 8.81 -2.56
N VAL A 36 -0.49 8.17 -1.82
CA VAL A 36 -0.18 7.38 -0.61
C VAL A 36 -0.85 6.01 -0.71
N ALA A 37 -0.13 4.96 -0.35
CA ALA A 37 -0.69 3.61 -0.27
C ALA A 37 -1.54 3.48 1.00
N ALA A 38 -2.71 2.88 0.87
CA ALA A 38 -3.64 2.61 1.96
C ALA A 38 -4.16 1.17 1.89
N ARG A 39 -4.79 0.70 2.97
CA ARG A 39 -5.36 -0.64 3.09
C ARG A 39 -6.78 -0.58 3.64
N CYS A 40 -7.69 -1.37 3.07
CA CYS A 40 -9.09 -1.42 3.51
C CYS A 40 -9.33 -2.62 4.44
N GLY A 41 -8.56 -2.74 5.50
CA GLY A 41 -8.66 -3.86 6.44
C GLY A 41 -7.33 -4.23 7.08
N ASP A 42 -7.41 -5.16 8.02
CA ASP A 42 -6.23 -5.68 8.72
C ASP A 42 -5.33 -6.50 7.81
N ILE A 43 -4.04 -6.51 8.13
CA ILE A 43 -3.07 -7.35 7.45
C ILE A 43 -3.06 -8.74 8.11
N ASN A 44 -2.92 -9.79 7.31
CA ASN A 44 -2.72 -11.15 7.79
C ASN A 44 -1.23 -11.49 7.91
N ASP A 45 -0.90 -12.64 8.50
CA ASP A 45 0.48 -13.10 8.72
C ASP A 45 1.31 -13.19 7.43
N ARG A 46 0.68 -13.50 6.29
CA ARG A 46 1.36 -13.55 4.99
C ARG A 46 1.77 -12.15 4.54
N VAL A 47 0.89 -11.17 4.66
CA VAL A 47 1.20 -9.76 4.37
C VAL A 47 2.28 -9.26 5.32
N ASP A 48 2.13 -9.48 6.62
CA ASP A 48 3.10 -9.05 7.63
C ASP A 48 4.49 -9.67 7.39
N PHE A 49 4.56 -10.97 7.05
CA PHE A 49 5.81 -11.63 6.68
C PHE A 49 6.49 -10.95 5.48
N VAL A 50 5.75 -10.66 4.41
CA VAL A 50 6.30 -9.98 3.22
C VAL A 50 6.79 -8.59 3.58
N LEU A 51 5.98 -7.79 4.27
CA LEU A 51 6.34 -6.43 4.68
C LEU A 51 7.60 -6.40 5.56
N ARG A 52 7.70 -7.29 6.55
CA ARG A 52 8.88 -7.42 7.42
C ARG A 52 10.11 -7.88 6.66
N THR A 53 9.97 -8.82 5.74
CA THR A 53 11.07 -9.33 4.90
C THR A 53 11.74 -8.20 4.12
N PHE A 54 10.95 -7.23 3.63
CA PHE A 54 11.46 -6.09 2.87
C PHE A 54 11.61 -4.80 3.70
N GLY A 55 11.36 -4.83 5.01
CA GLY A 55 11.44 -3.66 5.88
C GLY A 55 10.46 -2.53 5.52
N ILE A 56 9.31 -2.86 4.93
CA ILE A 56 8.30 -1.90 4.48
C ILE A 56 7.20 -1.78 5.55
N PRO A 57 6.81 -0.56 5.98
CA PRO A 57 5.71 -0.39 6.91
C PRO A 57 4.37 -0.73 6.25
N ALA A 58 3.40 -1.17 7.06
CA ALA A 58 2.04 -1.38 6.58
C ALA A 58 1.43 -0.07 6.01
N PRO A 59 0.64 -0.14 4.93
CA PRO A 59 -0.04 1.03 4.39
C PRO A 59 -0.99 1.69 5.40
N LYS A 60 -1.34 2.96 5.14
CA LYS A 60 -2.30 3.74 5.92
C LYS A 60 -3.63 2.98 6.05
N PHE A 61 -4.15 2.86 7.27
CA PHE A 61 -5.48 2.30 7.50
C PHE A 61 -6.57 3.32 7.14
#